data_AF-A0AAV1F4L9-F1
#
_entry.id   AF-A0AAV1F4L9-F1
#
_cell.length_a   1.000
_cell.length_b   1.000
_cell.length_c   1.000
_cell.angle_alpha   90.00
_cell.angle_beta   90.00
_cell.angle_gamma   90.00
#
_symmetry.space_group_name_H-M   'P 1'
#
loop_
_entity.id
_entity.type
_entity.pdbx_description
1 polymer ?
#
loop_
_entity_poly.entity_id
_entity_poly.type
_entity_poly.pdbx_seq_one_letter_code
_entity_poly.pdbx_strand_id
1 'polypeptide(L)'
;MHRSYQPLKPVTNRFLQQRWDQNDFDNHRRKVSTALPLVDTKGMKTPAHVQLKLKKLQLQDERLSIIHRDNRLLASRLASIVRSQGLVDHRNQYHLKSLNADKRREELMLVGHQNQAIYQRITARQSEYRRQLWLDDWERAERRRDDISRYPRGLAQKQRSNRKVKFAAVDGGGGERSTSSSNIDTDRTDTTEEADRES
;
A
#
# COMPACT_ATOMS: atom_id res chain seq x y z
N MET A 1 70.89 48.01 49.41
CA MET A 1 71.83 47.88 50.55
C MET A 1 72.46 46.50 50.52
N HIS A 2 73.76 46.37 50.25
CA HIS A 2 74.44 45.07 50.28
C HIS A 2 74.78 44.70 51.73
N ARG A 3 74.07 43.72 52.30
CA ARG A 3 74.38 43.19 53.63
C ARG A 3 75.59 42.27 53.52
N SER A 4 76.71 42.66 54.13
CA SER A 4 77.89 41.80 54.22
C SER A 4 77.68 40.68 55.24
N TYR A 5 78.19 39.48 54.96
CA TYR A 5 78.04 38.29 55.82
C TYR A 5 78.64 38.51 57.22
N GLN A 6 77.85 38.42 58.29
CA GLN A 6 78.33 38.62 59.66
C GLN A 6 78.30 37.28 60.42
N PRO A 7 79.47 36.72 60.79
CA PRO A 7 79.53 35.47 61.56
C PRO A 7 79.05 35.71 63.00
N LEU A 8 78.32 34.75 63.56
CA LEU A 8 77.78 34.83 64.93
C LEU A 8 78.85 34.60 66.01
N LYS A 9 79.96 33.94 65.64
CA LYS A 9 81.08 33.61 66.52
C LYS A 9 82.35 34.30 65.98
N PRO A 10 83.34 34.63 66.83
CA PRO A 10 84.62 35.11 66.36
C PRO A 10 85.27 34.04 65.48
N VAL A 11 85.70 34.44 64.28
CA VAL A 11 86.30 33.54 63.27
C VAL A 11 87.59 34.13 62.73
N THR A 12 88.55 33.27 62.44
CA THR A 12 89.87 33.65 61.92
C THR A 12 89.81 34.09 60.45
N ASN A 13 88.92 33.48 59.65
CA ASN A 13 88.72 33.83 58.24
C ASN A 13 87.23 33.90 57.89
N ARG A 14 86.77 35.12 57.56
CA ARG A 14 85.36 35.44 57.28
C ARG A 14 84.83 34.80 55.99
N PHE A 15 85.63 34.73 54.94
CA PHE A 15 85.20 34.21 53.64
C PHE A 15 85.05 32.69 53.65
N LEU A 16 85.95 32.00 54.35
CA LEU A 16 85.84 30.55 54.55
C LEU A 16 84.61 30.21 55.39
N GLN A 17 84.36 30.96 56.48
CA GLN A 17 83.18 30.75 57.30
C GLN A 17 81.88 30.97 56.49
N GLN A 18 81.80 32.04 55.68
CA GLN A 18 80.65 32.29 54.83
C GLN A 18 80.34 31.11 53.90
N ARG A 19 81.38 30.54 53.29
CA ARG A 19 81.23 29.41 52.36
C ARG A 19 80.74 28.16 53.08
N TRP A 20 81.25 27.88 54.28
CA TRP A 20 80.81 26.75 55.08
C TRP A 20 79.37 26.90 55.58
N ASP A 21 79.02 28.07 56.12
CA ASP A 21 77.67 28.35 56.58
C ASP A 21 76.65 28.24 55.44
N GLN A 22 77.01 28.73 54.24
CA GLN A 22 76.17 28.59 53.06
C GLN A 22 75.99 27.12 52.67
N ASN A 23 77.08 26.35 52.64
CA ASN A 23 77.01 24.92 52.32
C ASN A 23 76.20 24.13 53.35
N ASP A 24 76.34 24.43 54.64
CA ASP A 24 75.58 23.79 55.71
C ASP A 24 74.10 24.17 55.65
N PHE A 25 73.80 25.43 55.35
CA PHE A 25 72.44 25.90 55.11
C PHE A 25 71.82 25.18 53.90
N ASP A 26 72.54 25.09 52.78
CA ASP A 26 72.09 24.42 51.58
C ASP A 26 71.88 22.92 51.83
N ASN A 27 72.78 22.27 52.57
CA ASN A 27 72.67 20.86 52.95
C ASN A 27 71.49 20.61 53.90
N HIS A 28 71.26 21.50 54.88
CA HIS A 28 70.09 21.43 55.75
C HIS A 28 68.80 21.62 54.94
N ARG A 29 68.75 22.62 54.05
CA ARG A 29 67.61 22.87 53.16
C ARG A 29 67.31 21.67 52.27
N ARG A 30 68.33 21.03 51.70
CA ARG A 30 68.18 19.79 50.94
C ARG A 30 67.55 18.70 51.80
N LYS A 31 68.11 18.44 52.99
CA LYS A 31 67.57 17.42 53.93
C LYS A 31 66.12 17.67 54.31
N VAL A 32 65.75 18.93 54.59
CA VAL A 32 64.37 19.32 54.90
C VAL A 32 63.46 19.13 53.68
N SER A 33 63.91 19.52 52.48
CA SER A 33 63.11 19.40 51.25
C SER A 33 62.91 17.95 50.80
N THR A 34 63.89 17.07 51.05
CA THR A 34 63.82 15.66 50.68
C THR A 34 63.26 14.78 51.79
N ALA A 35 62.93 15.35 52.95
CA ALA A 35 62.36 14.59 54.05
C ALA A 35 60.99 14.04 53.64
N LEU A 36 60.85 12.72 53.67
CA LEU A 36 59.56 12.06 53.45
C LEU A 36 58.70 12.17 54.71
N PRO A 37 57.38 12.35 54.58
CA PRO A 37 56.49 12.29 55.73
C PRO A 37 56.53 10.88 56.35
N LEU A 38 56.61 10.80 57.68
CA LEU A 38 56.64 9.54 58.41
C LEU A 38 55.30 8.78 58.34
N VAL A 39 54.20 9.52 58.20
CA VAL A 39 52.83 8.97 58.12
C VAL A 39 52.27 9.27 56.74
N ASP A 40 51.88 8.22 56.02
CA ASP A 40 51.11 8.38 54.80
C ASP A 40 49.68 8.79 55.16
N THR A 41 49.33 10.03 54.82
CA THR A 41 47.96 10.55 55.00
C THR A 41 47.15 10.48 53.72
N LYS A 42 47.64 9.80 52.66
CA LYS A 42 46.89 9.66 51.41
C LYS A 42 45.71 8.72 51.61
N GLY A 43 44.55 9.14 51.14
CA GLY A 43 43.36 8.31 51.12
C GLY A 43 43.56 7.04 50.27
N MET A 44 42.82 5.99 50.61
CA MET A 44 42.80 4.75 49.84
C MET A 44 42.45 5.05 48.38
N LYS A 45 43.17 4.41 47.44
CA LYS A 45 42.84 4.51 46.01
C LYS A 45 41.46 3.91 45.76
N THR A 46 40.60 4.64 45.07
CA THR A 46 39.27 4.16 44.72
C THR A 46 39.40 2.88 43.87
N PRO A 47 38.72 1.77 44.23
CA PRO A 47 38.76 0.55 43.44
C PRO A 47 38.21 0.77 42.03
N ALA A 48 38.82 0.13 41.03
CA ALA A 48 38.46 0.31 39.61
C ALA A 48 36.98 0.02 39.30
N HIS A 49 36.37 -0.97 39.97
CA HIS A 49 34.96 -1.33 39.77
C HIS A 49 33.97 -0.26 40.28
N VAL A 50 34.41 0.62 41.19
CA VAL A 50 33.64 1.78 41.66
C VAL A 50 33.68 2.90 40.62
N GLN A 51 34.85 3.09 40.00
CA GLN A 51 35.04 4.07 38.92
C GLN A 51 34.32 3.63 37.63
N LEU A 52 34.36 2.33 37.31
CA LEU A 52 33.79 1.77 36.09
C LEU A 52 33.03 0.47 36.36
N LYS A 53 31.71 0.51 36.13
CA LYS A 53 30.83 -0.66 36.22
C LYS A 53 30.82 -1.44 34.90
N LEU A 54 31.87 -2.24 34.66
CA LEU A 54 32.05 -3.00 33.41
C LEU A 54 30.82 -3.84 33.02
N LYS A 55 30.19 -4.56 33.97
CA LYS A 55 28.98 -5.35 33.71
C LYS A 55 27.79 -4.50 33.23
N LYS A 56 27.65 -3.27 33.76
CA LYS A 56 26.60 -2.34 33.33
C LYS A 56 26.84 -1.90 31.89
N LEU A 57 28.09 -1.61 31.54
CA LEU A 57 28.48 -1.22 30.19
C LEU A 57 28.21 -2.34 29.19
N GLN A 58 28.61 -3.57 29.53
CA GLN A 58 28.35 -4.75 28.71
C GLN A 58 26.85 -4.97 28.46
N LEU A 59 26.02 -4.93 29.50
CA LEU A 59 24.57 -5.10 29.35
C LEU A 59 23.93 -4.00 28.48
N GLN A 60 24.44 -2.77 28.56
CA GLN A 60 23.99 -1.68 27.70
C GLN A 60 24.36 -1.93 26.24
N ASP A 61 25.58 -2.38 25.97
CA ASP A 61 26.06 -2.70 24.63
C ASP A 61 25.27 -3.86 24.00
N GLU A 62 25.05 -4.95 24.75
CA GLU A 62 24.23 -6.08 24.32
C GLU A 62 22.79 -5.64 24.00
N ARG A 63 22.18 -4.81 24.85
CA ARG A 63 20.85 -4.24 24.60
C ARG A 63 20.82 -3.39 23.33
N LEU A 64 21.81 -2.53 23.13
CA LEU A 64 21.91 -1.69 21.92
C LEU A 64 22.10 -2.54 20.67
N SER A 65 22.92 -3.59 20.74
CA SER A 65 23.13 -4.54 19.63
C SER A 65 21.82 -5.21 19.20
N ILE A 66 20.99 -5.65 20.15
CA ILE A 66 19.65 -6.20 19.87
C ILE A 66 18.77 -5.15 19.19
N ILE A 67 18.69 -3.95 19.75
CA ILE A 67 17.88 -2.84 19.18
C ILE A 67 18.33 -2.52 17.76
N HIS A 68 19.63 -2.45 17.49
CA HIS A 68 20.16 -2.16 16.16
C HIS A 68 19.85 -3.27 15.15
N ARG A 69 19.95 -4.53 15.57
CA ARG A 69 19.58 -5.69 14.74
C ARG A 69 18.09 -5.64 14.37
N ASP A 70 17.23 -5.40 15.36
CA ASP A 70 15.78 -5.35 15.17
C ASP A 70 15.37 -4.17 14.29
N ASN A 71 15.96 -3.00 14.52
CA ASN A 71 15.73 -1.82 13.68
C ASN A 71 16.15 -2.05 12.23
N ARG A 72 17.28 -2.73 11.99
CA ARG A 72 17.72 -3.09 10.63
C ARG A 72 16.73 -4.05 9.96
N LEU A 73 16.24 -5.03 10.70
CA LEU A 73 15.29 -6.02 10.19
C LEU A 73 13.93 -5.38 9.89
N LEU A 74 13.45 -4.50 10.78
CA LEU A 74 12.24 -3.71 10.59
C LEU A 74 12.36 -2.80 9.36
N ALA A 75 13.46 -2.04 9.24
CA ALA A 75 13.71 -1.18 8.10
C ALA A 75 13.74 -1.95 6.78
N SER A 76 14.37 -3.13 6.76
CA SER A 76 14.37 -4.02 5.58
C SER A 76 12.96 -4.47 5.20
N ARG A 77 12.14 -4.88 6.19
CA ARG A 77 10.73 -5.26 5.97
C ARG A 77 9.90 -4.09 5.46
N LEU A 78 10.02 -2.92 6.07
CA LEU A 78 9.32 -1.71 5.62
C LEU A 78 9.75 -1.32 4.21
N ALA A 79 11.04 -1.37 3.90
CA ALA A 79 11.53 -1.11 2.55
C ALA A 79 10.98 -2.13 1.54
N SER A 80 10.83 -3.40 1.94
CA SER A 80 10.16 -4.42 1.11
C SER A 80 8.69 -4.09 0.87
N ILE A 81 7.95 -3.71 1.91
CA ILE A 81 6.53 -3.32 1.81
C ILE A 81 6.39 -2.09 0.91
N VAL A 82 7.22 -1.07 1.09
CA VAL A 82 7.17 0.18 0.31
C VAL A 82 7.51 -0.07 -1.15
N ARG A 83 8.45 -0.98 -1.45
CA ARG A 83 8.76 -1.37 -2.84
C ARG A 83 7.66 -2.25 -3.43
N SER A 84 7.00 -3.09 -2.63
CA SER A 84 5.89 -3.90 -3.10
C SER A 84 4.71 -3.00 -3.47
N GLN A 85 4.04 -3.29 -4.58
CA GLN A 85 2.84 -2.56 -5.03
C GLN A 85 1.58 -2.93 -4.22
N GLY A 86 1.74 -3.66 -3.10
CA GLY A 86 0.65 -4.25 -2.32
C GLY A 86 0.05 -5.49 -2.99
N LEU A 87 -0.02 -6.61 -2.27
CA LEU A 87 -0.66 -7.85 -2.76
C LEU A 87 -2.10 -8.00 -2.26
N VAL A 88 -2.49 -7.24 -1.23
CA VAL A 88 -3.83 -7.32 -0.64
C VAL A 88 -4.73 -6.37 -1.41
N ASP A 89 -5.58 -6.95 -2.27
CA ASP A 89 -6.72 -6.22 -2.81
C ASP A 89 -7.83 -6.15 -1.75
N HIS A 90 -8.71 -5.15 -1.87
CA HIS A 90 -9.94 -5.07 -1.06
C HIS A 90 -11.00 -6.06 -1.55
N ARG A 91 -10.65 -6.93 -2.52
CA ARG A 91 -11.58 -7.82 -3.19
C ARG A 91 -11.53 -9.19 -2.54
N ASN A 92 -12.24 -9.27 -1.43
CA ASN A 92 -12.39 -10.53 -0.73
C ASN A 92 -13.27 -11.48 -1.57
N GLN A 93 -12.65 -12.49 -2.19
CA GLN A 93 -13.33 -13.44 -3.07
C GLN A 93 -14.09 -14.47 -2.23
N TYR A 94 -15.27 -14.06 -1.76
CA TYR A 94 -16.15 -14.96 -1.02
C TYR A 94 -16.95 -15.85 -1.97
N HIS A 95 -16.79 -17.16 -1.84
CA HIS A 95 -17.73 -18.11 -2.45
C HIS A 95 -19.04 -18.07 -1.66
N LEU A 96 -20.10 -17.49 -2.25
CA LEU A 96 -21.44 -17.55 -1.69
C LEU A 96 -21.97 -18.99 -1.76
N LYS A 97 -21.82 -19.74 -0.66
CA LYS A 97 -22.44 -21.05 -0.49
C LYS A 97 -23.83 -20.84 0.13
N SER A 98 -24.87 -21.09 -0.66
CA SER A 98 -26.25 -21.13 -0.17
C SER A 98 -26.65 -22.59 0.01
N LEU A 99 -27.12 -22.94 1.20
CA LEU A 99 -27.65 -24.30 1.50
C LEU A 99 -28.82 -24.67 0.57
N ASN A 100 -29.53 -23.68 0.04
CA ASN A 100 -30.70 -23.87 -0.84
C ASN A 100 -30.39 -23.68 -2.33
N ALA A 101 -29.11 -23.71 -2.73
CA ALA A 101 -28.72 -23.47 -4.13
C ALA A 101 -29.35 -24.51 -5.08
N ASP A 102 -29.33 -25.78 -4.70
CA ASP A 102 -29.84 -26.88 -5.53
C ASP A 102 -31.37 -26.83 -5.65
N LYS A 103 -32.06 -26.63 -4.53
CA LYS A 103 -33.52 -26.43 -4.52
C LYS A 103 -33.95 -25.25 -5.39
N ARG A 104 -33.24 -24.11 -5.31
CA ARG A 104 -33.50 -22.95 -6.15
C ARG A 104 -33.28 -23.27 -7.64
N ARG A 105 -32.27 -24.07 -7.96
CA ARG A 105 -31.98 -24.50 -9.33
C ARG A 105 -33.09 -25.38 -9.89
N GLU A 106 -33.59 -26.33 -9.10
CA GLU A 106 -34.72 -27.18 -9.46
C GLU A 106 -36.01 -26.37 -9.68
N GLU A 107 -36.32 -25.43 -8.78
CA GLU A 107 -37.47 -24.54 -8.92
C GLU A 107 -37.36 -23.68 -10.19
N LEU A 108 -36.18 -23.13 -10.50
CA LEU A 108 -35.94 -22.37 -11.73
C LEU A 108 -36.16 -23.22 -12.98
N MET A 109 -35.71 -24.48 -12.98
CA MET A 109 -35.94 -25.41 -14.09
C MET A 109 -37.43 -25.72 -14.26
N LEU A 110 -38.15 -25.95 -13.15
CA LEU A 110 -39.59 -26.20 -13.16
C LEU A 110 -40.36 -25.02 -13.73
N VAL A 111 -40.08 -23.81 -13.24
CA VAL A 111 -40.68 -22.56 -13.74
C VAL A 111 -40.36 -22.36 -15.21
N GLY A 112 -39.11 -22.63 -15.62
CA GLY A 112 -38.68 -22.56 -17.01
C GLY A 112 -39.51 -23.48 -17.93
N HIS A 113 -39.70 -24.74 -17.52
CA HIS A 113 -40.48 -25.70 -18.28
C HIS A 113 -41.96 -25.32 -18.35
N GLN A 114 -42.56 -24.88 -17.24
CA GLN A 114 -43.94 -24.40 -17.19
C GLN A 114 -44.15 -23.18 -18.08
N ASN A 115 -43.24 -22.22 -18.03
CA ASN A 115 -43.26 -21.03 -18.88
C ASN A 115 -43.14 -21.39 -20.36
N GLN A 116 -42.29 -22.36 -20.71
CA GLN A 116 -42.17 -22.87 -22.08
C GLN A 116 -43.49 -23.51 -22.56
N ALA A 117 -44.16 -24.31 -21.72
CA ALA A 117 -45.45 -24.90 -22.05
C ALA A 117 -46.56 -23.84 -22.20
N ILE A 118 -46.56 -22.79 -21.38
CA ILE A 118 -47.45 -21.63 -21.53
C ILE A 118 -47.17 -20.92 -22.86
N TYR A 119 -45.91 -20.63 -23.15
CA TYR A 119 -45.49 -19.97 -24.38
C TYR A 119 -45.91 -20.75 -25.63
N GLN A 120 -45.72 -22.07 -25.63
CA GLN A 120 -46.17 -22.95 -26.72
C GLN A 120 -47.70 -22.89 -26.89
N ARG A 121 -48.48 -22.93 -25.80
CA ARG A 121 -49.94 -22.81 -25.87
C ARG A 121 -50.40 -21.47 -26.44
N ILE A 122 -49.80 -20.37 -25.99
CA ILE A 122 -50.12 -19.02 -26.49
C ILE A 122 -49.76 -18.91 -27.98
N THR A 123 -48.61 -19.43 -28.38
CA THR A 123 -48.13 -19.36 -29.77
C THR A 123 -48.95 -20.25 -30.71
N ALA A 124 -49.35 -21.44 -30.24
CA ALA A 124 -50.16 -22.37 -31.03
C ALA A 124 -51.61 -21.91 -31.18
N ARG A 125 -52.12 -21.07 -30.26
CA ARG A 125 -53.48 -20.51 -30.37
C ARG A 125 -53.53 -19.52 -31.53
N GLN A 126 -54.20 -19.89 -32.61
CA GLN A 126 -54.52 -18.96 -33.68
C GLN A 126 -55.44 -17.85 -33.17
N SER A 127 -55.28 -16.64 -33.71
CA SER A 127 -56.15 -15.52 -33.39
C SER A 127 -57.59 -15.84 -33.85
N GLU A 128 -58.54 -15.87 -32.93
CA GLU A 128 -59.98 -15.99 -33.25
C GLU A 128 -60.51 -14.80 -34.04
N TYR A 129 -59.79 -13.68 -33.99
CA TYR A 129 -60.12 -12.49 -34.75
C TYR A 129 -59.91 -12.76 -36.24
N ARG A 130 -61.03 -12.82 -36.99
CA ARG A 130 -61.04 -12.84 -38.45
C ARG A 130 -60.66 -11.45 -38.96
N ARG A 131 -59.37 -11.10 -38.87
CA ARG A 131 -58.82 -9.77 -39.22
C ARG A 131 -59.29 -9.28 -40.59
N GLN A 132 -59.36 -10.18 -41.57
CA GLN A 132 -59.86 -9.85 -42.91
C GLN A 132 -61.31 -9.39 -42.90
N LEU A 133 -62.19 -10.08 -42.17
CA LEU A 133 -63.60 -9.69 -42.06
C LEU A 133 -63.74 -8.31 -41.39
N TRP A 134 -62.93 -8.04 -40.36
CA TRP A 134 -62.92 -6.75 -39.69
C TRP A 134 -62.42 -5.62 -40.57
N LEU A 135 -61.42 -5.88 -41.42
CA LEU A 135 -60.95 -4.92 -42.41
C LEU A 135 -62.05 -4.65 -43.45
N ASP A 136 -62.70 -5.69 -43.96
CA ASP A 136 -63.80 -5.56 -44.92
C ASP A 136 -65.01 -4.81 -44.31
N ASP A 137 -65.37 -5.11 -43.06
CA ASP A 137 -66.45 -4.43 -42.34
C ASP A 137 -66.11 -2.97 -42.05
N TRP A 138 -64.85 -2.70 -41.67
CA TRP A 138 -64.35 -1.35 -41.49
C TRP A 138 -64.38 -0.58 -42.82
N GLU A 139 -63.95 -1.18 -43.92
CA GLU A 139 -63.95 -0.56 -45.25
C GLU A 139 -65.38 -0.33 -45.76
N ARG A 140 -66.30 -1.29 -45.55
CA ARG A 140 -67.73 -1.11 -45.81
C ARG A 140 -68.31 0.04 -44.99
N ALA A 141 -67.96 0.12 -43.71
CA ALA A 141 -68.41 1.22 -42.85
C ALA A 141 -67.83 2.56 -43.30
N GLU A 142 -66.56 2.59 -43.73
CA GLU A 142 -65.91 3.81 -44.20
C GLU A 142 -66.52 4.31 -45.52
N ARG A 143 -66.73 3.42 -46.49
CA ARG A 143 -67.47 3.75 -47.73
C ARG A 143 -68.86 4.32 -47.44
N ARG A 144 -69.65 3.62 -46.62
CA ARG A 144 -71.00 4.11 -46.22
C ARG A 144 -70.92 5.49 -45.57
N ARG A 145 -69.92 5.71 -44.71
CA ARG A 145 -69.75 7.01 -44.06
C ARG A 145 -69.36 8.07 -45.08
N ASP A 146 -68.53 7.77 -46.07
CA ASP A 146 -68.14 8.71 -47.14
C ASP A 146 -69.35 9.06 -48.01
N ASP A 147 -70.16 8.06 -48.37
CA ASP A 147 -71.39 8.24 -49.16
C ASP A 147 -72.43 9.12 -48.43
N ILE A 148 -72.56 8.97 -47.11
CA ILE A 148 -73.48 9.77 -46.28
C ILE A 148 -72.88 11.15 -45.93
N SER A 149 -71.58 11.37 -46.20
CA SER A 149 -70.92 12.62 -45.85
C SER A 149 -71.27 13.75 -46.82
N ARG A 150 -71.78 14.86 -46.27
CA ARG A 150 -72.07 16.08 -47.05
C ARG A 150 -70.81 16.83 -47.49
N TYR A 151 -69.66 16.54 -46.86
CA TYR A 151 -68.38 17.23 -47.09
C TYR A 151 -67.25 16.21 -47.21
N PRO A 152 -66.26 16.42 -48.11
CA PRO A 152 -65.21 15.46 -48.37
C PRO A 152 -64.34 15.19 -47.13
N ARG A 153 -64.33 13.94 -46.66
CA ARG A 153 -63.53 13.51 -45.51
C ARG A 153 -62.14 13.06 -45.97
N GLY A 154 -61.24 14.03 -46.14
CA GLY A 154 -59.82 13.78 -46.46
C GLY A 154 -58.85 14.85 -45.97
N LEU A 155 -59.34 15.93 -45.36
CA LEU A 155 -58.52 17.08 -44.97
C LEU A 155 -57.74 16.88 -43.65
N ALA A 156 -58.11 15.88 -42.84
CA ALA A 156 -57.49 15.67 -41.52
C ALA A 156 -56.02 15.18 -41.59
N GLN A 157 -55.60 14.53 -42.69
CA GLN A 157 -54.22 14.07 -42.85
C GLN A 157 -53.23 15.19 -43.21
N LYS A 158 -53.71 16.29 -43.82
CA LYS A 158 -52.88 17.46 -44.14
C LYS A 158 -52.61 18.36 -42.92
N GLN A 159 -53.39 18.19 -41.85
CA GLN A 159 -53.24 18.91 -40.57
C GLN A 159 -52.33 18.20 -39.56
N ARG A 160 -51.87 16.97 -39.85
CA ARG A 160 -50.77 16.34 -39.07
C ARG A 160 -49.42 16.88 -39.55
N SER A 161 -49.26 18.19 -39.55
CA SER A 161 -47.94 18.82 -39.55
C SER A 161 -47.21 18.44 -38.26
N ASN A 162 -46.12 17.69 -38.39
CA ASN A 162 -44.98 17.65 -37.47
C ASN A 162 -45.28 17.82 -35.96
N ARG A 163 -46.01 16.89 -35.33
CA ARG A 163 -45.74 16.59 -33.91
C ARG A 163 -44.76 15.44 -33.84
N LYS A 164 -43.50 15.72 -34.19
CA LYS A 164 -42.36 14.91 -33.73
C LYS A 164 -42.27 15.15 -32.23
N VAL A 165 -42.87 14.26 -31.44
CA VAL A 165 -42.56 14.18 -30.02
C VAL A 165 -41.16 13.59 -29.93
N LYS A 166 -40.18 14.43 -29.62
CA LYS A 166 -38.85 13.95 -29.23
C LYS A 166 -39.00 13.31 -27.86
N PHE A 167 -38.96 11.99 -27.81
CA PHE A 167 -38.69 11.32 -26.54
C PHE A 167 -37.30 11.74 -26.11
N ALA A 168 -37.18 12.33 -24.93
CA ALA A 168 -35.89 12.58 -24.32
C ALA A 168 -35.19 11.22 -24.20
N ALA A 169 -34.04 11.09 -24.85
CA ALA A 169 -33.11 10.02 -24.52
C ALA A 169 -32.72 10.25 -23.06
N VAL A 170 -33.23 9.41 -22.17
CA VAL A 170 -32.64 9.25 -20.84
C VAL A 170 -31.24 8.75 -21.09
N ASP A 171 -30.28 9.58 -20.71
CA ASP A 171 -28.87 9.23 -20.60
C ASP A 171 -28.75 8.21 -19.47
N GLY A 172 -28.87 6.94 -19.85
CA GLY A 172 -28.65 5.78 -19.01
C GLY A 172 -27.41 5.08 -19.53
N GLY A 173 -26.27 5.40 -18.93
CA GLY A 173 -25.01 4.73 -19.21
C GLY A 173 -25.08 3.22 -18.99
N GLY A 174 -24.34 2.49 -19.82
CA GLY A 174 -23.91 1.12 -19.54
C GLY A 174 -24.32 0.10 -20.61
N GLY A 175 -23.32 -0.52 -21.23
CA GLY A 175 -23.45 -1.90 -21.70
C GLY A 175 -23.30 -2.12 -23.20
N GLU A 176 -22.05 -2.07 -23.66
CA GLU A 176 -21.43 -2.96 -24.66
C GLU A 176 -22.33 -3.99 -25.34
N ARG A 177 -22.37 -3.99 -26.68
CA ARG A 177 -22.52 -5.24 -27.43
C ARG A 177 -21.89 -5.16 -28.81
N SER A 178 -20.67 -5.69 -28.86
CA SER A 178 -19.94 -6.12 -30.04
C SER A 178 -20.83 -7.00 -30.93
N THR A 179 -20.85 -6.70 -32.23
CA THR A 179 -21.27 -7.64 -33.27
C THR A 179 -20.13 -7.73 -34.27
N SER A 180 -19.16 -8.58 -33.96
CA SER A 180 -18.14 -9.03 -34.90
C SER A 180 -18.45 -10.48 -35.23
N SER A 181 -19.11 -10.69 -36.36
CA SER A 181 -19.25 -11.98 -37.03
C SER A 181 -17.88 -12.33 -37.64
N SER A 182 -17.12 -13.19 -36.97
CA SER A 182 -15.90 -13.77 -37.52
C SER A 182 -16.22 -15.13 -38.15
N ASN A 183 -16.06 -15.21 -39.47
CA ASN A 183 -15.99 -16.48 -40.20
C ASN A 183 -14.71 -17.22 -39.75
N ILE A 184 -14.87 -18.48 -39.37
CA ILE A 184 -13.77 -19.42 -39.13
C ILE A 184 -13.60 -20.23 -40.41
N ASP A 185 -12.53 -19.93 -41.14
CA ASP A 185 -11.94 -20.85 -42.11
C ASP A 185 -10.96 -21.74 -41.34
N THR A 186 -11.23 -23.04 -41.36
CA THR A 186 -10.29 -24.07 -40.93
C THR A 186 -9.42 -24.44 -42.12
N ASP A 187 -8.13 -24.14 -42.06
CA ASP A 187 -7.14 -24.83 -42.89
C ASP A 187 -6.07 -25.50 -42.03
N ARG A 188 -5.68 -26.68 -42.49
CA ARG A 188 -4.94 -27.72 -41.80
C ARG A 188 -3.44 -27.55 -42.12
N THR A 189 -2.61 -27.62 -41.07
CA THR A 189 -1.26 -28.21 -41.01
C THR A 189 -0.46 -28.40 -42.32
N ASP A 190 0.75 -27.83 -42.41
CA ASP A 190 1.97 -28.66 -42.31
C ASP A 190 3.30 -27.88 -42.14
N THR A 191 4.09 -28.40 -41.18
CA THR A 191 5.55 -28.53 -41.07
C THR A 191 6.53 -27.38 -41.37
N THR A 192 7.25 -27.00 -40.31
CA THR A 192 8.57 -26.35 -40.28
C THR A 192 9.72 -27.35 -40.48
N GLU A 193 10.64 -26.97 -41.37
CA GLU A 193 12.11 -27.03 -41.24
C GLU A 193 12.82 -28.34 -40.86
N GLU A 194 13.61 -28.87 -41.79
CA GLU A 194 14.82 -29.64 -41.48
C GLU A 194 15.99 -29.03 -42.27
N ALA A 195 17.01 -28.59 -41.53
CA ALA A 195 18.25 -28.01 -42.01
C ALA A 195 19.38 -29.06 -42.02
N ASP A 196 20.41 -28.74 -42.79
CA ASP A 196 21.81 -29.16 -42.64
C ASP A 196 22.30 -30.47 -43.29
N ARG A 197 22.85 -30.27 -44.49
CA ARG A 197 24.09 -30.92 -44.95
C ARG A 197 25.27 -30.10 -44.41
N GLU A 198 26.15 -30.72 -43.62
CA GLU A 198 27.63 -30.58 -43.72
C GLU A 198 28.34 -31.34 -42.58
N SER A 199 28.95 -32.48 -42.92
CA SER A 199 30.20 -33.11 -42.41
C SER A 199 30.10 -34.63 -42.39
#